data_AF-A0A7C7UTW0-F1
#
_entry.id   AF-A0A7C7UTW0-F1
#
_cell.length_a   1.000
_cell.length_b   1.000
_cell.length_c   1.000
_cell.angle_alpha   90.00
_cell.angle_beta   90.00
_cell.angle_gamma   90.00
#
_symmetry.space_group_name_H-M   'P 1'
#
loop_
_entity.id
_entity.type
_entity.pdbx_description
1 polymer ?
#
loop_
_entity_poly.entity_id
_entity_poly.type
_entity_poly.pdbx_seq_one_letter_code
_entity_poly.pdbx_strand_id
1 'polypeptide(L)'
;MMFQTMKIWTFPLLVLALFVTLLGPAVAFSGSGSGTENDPYQIWNVSQLQEMRDDLYAHYVLVHDINARPTLSWNDGMGFEPIGYQGVSFRGSFDDRGHTIKNLNIRRSDISHADLFGYVAQDAIIENLRLEDQHVTNTNTGNNTATGSLVAINAGTIRWCSVGR
;
A
#
# COMPACT_ATOMS: atom_id res chain seq x y z
N MET A 1 -32.93 -12.57 -71.74
CA MET A 1 -32.26 -13.66 -71.00
C MET A 1 -30.90 -13.17 -70.54
N MET A 2 -30.51 -13.59 -69.33
CA MET A 2 -29.26 -13.31 -68.61
C MET A 2 -29.19 -12.01 -67.80
N PHE A 3 -29.57 -12.18 -66.53
CA PHE A 3 -29.21 -11.37 -65.37
C PHE A 3 -27.70 -11.46 -65.12
N GLN A 4 -27.03 -10.33 -64.85
CA GLN A 4 -25.72 -10.28 -64.21
C GLN A 4 -25.93 -9.65 -62.82
N THR A 5 -25.63 -10.42 -61.78
CA THR A 5 -25.83 -10.07 -60.37
C THR A 5 -24.68 -9.17 -59.89
N MET A 6 -25.03 -8.00 -59.35
CA MET A 6 -24.11 -7.07 -58.72
C MET A 6 -23.67 -7.63 -57.36
N LYS A 7 -22.38 -7.99 -57.22
CA LYS A 7 -21.81 -8.46 -55.95
C LYS A 7 -21.58 -7.26 -55.02
N ILE A 8 -22.38 -7.17 -53.96
CA ILE A 8 -22.20 -6.21 -52.87
C ILE A 8 -21.09 -6.75 -51.96
N TRP A 9 -19.98 -6.02 -51.83
CA TRP A 9 -18.95 -6.29 -50.83
C TRP A 9 -19.30 -5.53 -49.55
N THR A 10 -19.67 -6.23 -48.48
CA THR A 10 -19.75 -5.63 -47.14
C THR A 10 -18.39 -5.74 -46.47
N PHE A 11 -17.70 -4.62 -46.29
CA PHE A 11 -16.53 -4.53 -45.43
C PHE A 11 -16.99 -4.56 -43.96
N PRO A 12 -16.41 -5.41 -43.09
CA PRO A 12 -16.77 -5.41 -41.68
C PRO A 12 -16.26 -4.13 -41.02
N LEU A 13 -17.14 -3.44 -40.28
CA LEU A 13 -16.76 -2.31 -39.42
C LEU A 13 -15.71 -2.78 -38.41
N LEU A 14 -14.50 -2.23 -38.51
CA LEU A 14 -13.50 -2.33 -37.46
C LEU A 14 -14.00 -1.50 -36.26
N VAL A 15 -14.49 -2.16 -35.22
CA VAL A 15 -14.75 -1.49 -33.94
C VAL A 15 -13.39 -1.28 -33.26
N LEU A 16 -12.81 -0.10 -33.47
CA LEU A 16 -11.68 0.36 -32.67
C LEU A 16 -12.23 0.77 -31.30
N ALA A 17 -12.22 -0.17 -30.34
CA ALA A 17 -12.44 0.17 -28.94
C ALA A 17 -11.19 0.91 -28.44
N LEU A 18 -11.18 2.23 -28.57
CA LEU A 18 -10.23 3.08 -27.87
C LEU A 18 -10.64 3.10 -26.38
N PHE A 19 -10.08 2.18 -25.60
CA PHE A 19 -10.09 2.30 -24.15
C PHE A 19 -9.15 3.46 -23.79
N VAL A 20 -9.70 4.67 -23.71
CA VAL A 20 -9.05 5.75 -22.96
C VAL A 20 -9.28 5.41 -21.50
N THR A 21 -8.35 4.67 -20.91
CA THR A 21 -8.29 4.61 -19.45
C THR A 21 -7.86 5.99 -18.99
N LEU A 22 -8.80 6.72 -18.38
CA LEU A 22 -8.48 7.92 -17.61
C LEU A 22 -7.79 7.47 -16.32
N LEU A 23 -6.58 6.90 -16.44
CA LEU A 23 -5.67 6.87 -15.32
C LEU A 23 -5.14 8.30 -15.21
N GLY A 24 -5.57 9.02 -14.16
CA GLY A 24 -4.70 10.07 -13.61
C GLY A 24 -3.31 9.48 -13.41
N PRO A 25 -2.24 10.29 -13.40
CA PRO A 25 -0.88 9.76 -13.28
C PRO A 25 -0.85 8.82 -12.07
N ALA A 26 -0.69 7.53 -12.33
CA ALA A 26 -0.33 6.60 -11.27
C ALA A 26 0.98 7.17 -10.73
N VAL A 27 0.97 7.60 -9.47
CA VAL A 27 2.21 7.99 -8.81
C VAL A 27 3.07 6.74 -8.86
N ALA A 28 4.08 6.76 -9.72
CA ALA A 28 4.93 5.61 -9.90
C ALA A 28 5.68 5.40 -8.58
N PHE A 29 5.60 4.19 -8.05
CA PHE A 29 6.45 3.77 -6.95
C PHE A 29 7.90 4.08 -7.30
N SER A 30 8.63 4.74 -6.40
CA SER A 30 9.98 5.26 -6.68
C SER A 30 11.07 4.18 -6.61
N GLY A 31 10.70 2.96 -6.22
CA GLY A 31 11.59 1.79 -6.20
C GLY A 31 11.47 0.90 -7.44
N SER A 32 11.85 -0.36 -7.26
CA SER A 32 11.81 -1.38 -8.32
C SER A 32 10.61 -2.32 -8.16
N GLY A 33 10.29 -3.06 -9.21
CA GLY A 33 9.17 -3.99 -9.26
C GLY A 33 7.90 -3.36 -9.83
N SER A 34 6.91 -4.18 -10.16
CA SER A 34 5.64 -3.76 -10.76
C SER A 34 4.47 -3.77 -9.78
N GLY A 35 4.71 -4.12 -8.51
CA GLY A 35 3.67 -4.25 -7.48
C GLY A 35 2.79 -5.49 -7.63
N THR A 36 3.13 -6.43 -8.51
CA THR A 36 2.38 -7.68 -8.70
C THR A 36 2.90 -8.78 -7.77
N GLU A 37 2.13 -9.85 -7.57
CA GLU A 37 2.55 -10.98 -6.72
C GLU A 37 3.89 -11.60 -7.17
N ASN A 38 4.11 -11.69 -8.48
CA ASN A 38 5.34 -12.25 -9.07
C ASN A 38 6.48 -11.24 -9.19
N ASP A 39 6.19 -9.94 -9.11
CA ASP A 39 7.16 -8.86 -9.18
C ASP A 39 6.76 -7.74 -8.20
N PRO A 40 6.90 -7.98 -6.88
CA PRO A 40 6.46 -7.05 -5.86
C PRO A 40 7.33 -5.78 -5.87
N TYR A 41 6.76 -4.68 -5.41
CA TYR A 41 7.50 -3.46 -5.14
C TYR A 41 8.57 -3.71 -4.06
N GLN A 42 9.81 -3.37 -4.38
CA GLN A 42 10.97 -3.54 -3.50
C GLN A 42 11.25 -2.25 -2.75
N ILE A 43 11.06 -2.29 -1.44
CA ILE A 43 11.22 -1.14 -0.55
C ILE A 43 12.65 -1.13 -0.01
N TRP A 44 13.40 -0.11 -0.40
CA TRP A 44 14.78 0.17 0.02
C TRP A 44 14.89 1.15 1.18
N ASN A 45 13.91 2.06 1.32
CA ASN A 45 13.98 3.16 2.27
C ASN A 45 12.60 3.54 2.80
N VAL A 46 12.60 4.39 3.82
CA VAL A 46 11.37 4.78 4.52
C VAL A 46 10.42 5.62 3.65
N SER A 47 10.92 6.36 2.66
CA SER A 47 10.04 7.10 1.72
C SER A 47 9.23 6.14 0.86
N GLN A 48 9.87 5.09 0.33
CA GLN A 48 9.16 4.03 -0.41
C GLN A 48 8.18 3.24 0.47
N LEU A 49 8.50 3.05 1.76
CA LEU A 49 7.53 2.49 2.71
C LEU A 49 6.28 3.38 2.81
N GLN A 50 6.44 4.71 2.78
CA GLN A 50 5.32 5.65 2.85
C GLN A 50 4.48 5.65 1.58
N GLU A 51 5.10 5.46 0.40
CA GLU A 51 4.46 5.36 -0.91
C GLU A 51 3.48 4.18 -1.01
N MET A 52 3.53 3.19 -0.10
CA MET A 52 2.52 2.12 -0.04
C MET A 52 1.07 2.63 0.06
N ARG A 53 0.89 3.87 0.54
CA ARG A 53 -0.43 4.53 0.60
C ARG A 53 -1.00 4.83 -0.78
N ASP A 54 -0.16 4.93 -1.81
CA ASP A 54 -0.55 5.29 -3.16
C ASP A 54 -1.07 4.06 -3.95
N ASP A 55 -0.67 2.84 -3.56
CA ASP A 55 -1.19 1.59 -4.13
C ASP A 55 -1.40 0.52 -3.04
N LEU A 56 -2.59 0.54 -2.44
CA LEU A 56 -2.95 -0.36 -1.34
C LEU A 56 -3.26 -1.80 -1.79
N TYR A 57 -3.28 -2.08 -3.09
CA TYR A 57 -3.54 -3.40 -3.66
C TYR A 57 -2.25 -4.12 -4.07
N ALA A 58 -1.14 -3.39 -4.19
CA ALA A 58 0.14 -3.95 -4.60
C ALA A 58 0.79 -4.85 -3.54
N HIS A 59 1.74 -5.64 -4.01
CA HIS A 59 2.57 -6.52 -3.20
C HIS A 59 3.92 -5.85 -2.92
N TYR A 60 4.36 -5.90 -1.67
CA TYR A 60 5.53 -5.20 -1.18
C TYR A 60 6.48 -6.14 -0.47
N VAL A 61 7.77 -5.92 -0.69
CA VAL A 61 8.83 -6.63 0.02
C VAL A 61 9.91 -5.67 0.48
N LEU A 62 10.43 -5.89 1.68
CA LEU A 62 11.67 -5.22 2.06
C LEU A 62 12.84 -5.92 1.38
N VAL A 63 13.83 -5.11 0.98
CA VAL A 63 15.12 -5.60 0.48
C VAL A 63 16.31 -5.07 1.28
N HIS A 64 16.03 -4.21 2.28
CA HIS A 64 16.98 -3.67 3.23
C HIS A 64 16.30 -3.39 4.56
N ASP A 65 17.09 -3.40 5.64
CA ASP A 65 16.68 -2.79 6.90
C ASP A 65 16.34 -1.31 6.66
N ILE A 66 15.23 -0.86 7.22
CA ILE A 66 14.77 0.53 7.07
C ILE A 66 15.06 1.29 8.36
N ASN A 67 15.91 2.32 8.29
CA ASN A 67 15.99 3.32 9.34
C ASN A 67 14.90 4.38 9.12
N ALA A 68 13.81 4.26 9.87
CA ALA A 68 12.66 5.15 9.81
C ALA A 68 12.79 6.38 10.72
N ARG A 69 13.94 6.63 11.35
CA ARG A 69 14.17 7.85 12.16
C ARG A 69 13.82 9.17 11.46
N PRO A 70 14.02 9.35 10.14
CA PRO A 70 13.62 10.57 9.43
C PRO A 70 12.13 10.91 9.58
N THR A 71 11.27 9.92 9.83
CA THR A 71 9.83 10.12 10.03
C THR A 71 9.53 11.06 11.18
N LEU A 72 10.41 11.18 12.18
CA LEU A 72 10.25 12.08 13.33
C LEU A 72 9.92 13.53 12.93
N SER A 73 10.43 14.02 11.81
CA SER A 73 10.20 15.39 11.33
C SER A 73 9.18 15.49 10.19
N TRP A 74 8.56 14.38 9.78
CA TRP A 74 7.57 14.37 8.71
C TRP A 74 6.24 14.93 9.19
N ASN A 75 5.45 15.46 8.25
CA ASN A 75 4.09 15.93 8.49
C ASN A 75 4.00 16.88 9.70
N ASP A 76 4.85 17.91 9.72
CA ASP A 76 4.96 18.87 10.83
C ASP A 76 5.22 18.22 12.20
N GLY A 77 5.95 17.10 12.21
CA GLY A 77 6.28 16.32 13.40
C GLY A 77 5.25 15.23 13.76
N MET A 78 4.21 15.05 12.94
CA MET A 78 3.21 13.98 13.11
C MET A 78 3.72 12.60 12.69
N GLY A 79 4.92 12.49 12.13
CA GLY A 79 5.50 11.18 11.84
C GLY A 79 5.05 10.60 10.51
N PHE A 80 5.25 9.30 10.37
CA PHE A 80 4.79 8.47 9.26
C PHE A 80 3.25 8.42 9.23
N GLU A 81 2.64 8.47 8.04
CA GLU A 81 1.19 8.32 7.85
C GLU A 81 0.83 6.83 7.78
N PRO A 82 -0.11 6.34 8.61
CA PRO A 82 -0.54 4.95 8.57
C PRO A 82 -0.94 4.46 7.17
N ILE A 83 -0.60 3.20 6.88
CA ILE A 83 -1.01 2.51 5.67
C ILE A 83 -2.47 2.05 5.82
N GLY A 84 -3.33 2.55 4.95
CA GLY A 84 -4.77 2.32 5.00
C GLY A 84 -5.47 3.16 6.08
N TYR A 85 -6.70 3.58 5.78
CA TYR A 85 -7.56 4.38 6.66
C TYR A 85 -9.02 3.94 6.52
N GLN A 86 -9.92 4.55 7.30
CA GLN A 86 -11.32 4.17 7.30
C GLN A 86 -11.93 4.29 5.90
N GLY A 87 -12.50 3.18 5.39
CA GLY A 87 -13.09 3.10 4.05
C GLY A 87 -12.09 2.78 2.94
N VAL A 88 -10.78 2.84 3.21
CA VAL A 88 -9.71 2.55 2.25
C VAL A 88 -8.60 1.75 2.93
N SER A 89 -8.80 0.44 3.03
CA SER A 89 -7.88 -0.48 3.71
C SER A 89 -6.73 -0.95 2.81
N PHE A 90 -5.62 -1.37 3.42
CA PHE A 90 -4.60 -2.18 2.74
C PHE A 90 -5.17 -3.56 2.35
N ARG A 91 -4.95 -3.98 1.11
CA ARG A 91 -5.49 -5.21 0.52
C ARG A 91 -4.43 -6.11 -0.11
N GLY A 92 -3.23 -5.58 -0.34
CA GLY A 92 -2.10 -6.31 -0.90
C GLY A 92 -1.35 -7.18 0.11
N SER A 93 -0.07 -7.45 -0.18
CA SER A 93 0.80 -8.18 0.74
C SER A 93 2.05 -7.40 1.15
N PHE A 94 2.54 -7.66 2.35
CA PHE A 94 3.80 -7.12 2.85
C PHE A 94 4.63 -8.23 3.49
N ASP A 95 5.86 -8.42 3.00
CA ASP A 95 6.83 -9.38 3.53
C ASP A 95 8.19 -8.70 3.77
N ASP A 96 8.70 -8.75 5.00
CA ASP A 96 9.98 -8.13 5.34
C ASP A 96 11.21 -8.91 4.83
N ARG A 97 11.03 -10.16 4.39
CA ARG A 97 12.10 -11.05 3.93
C ARG A 97 13.31 -11.15 4.87
N GLY A 98 13.11 -10.98 6.18
CA GLY A 98 14.17 -11.01 7.18
C GLY A 98 14.78 -9.65 7.56
N HIS A 99 14.26 -8.55 7.02
CA HIS A 99 14.72 -7.19 7.29
C HIS A 99 13.88 -6.49 8.37
N THR A 100 14.46 -5.53 9.06
CA THR A 100 13.76 -4.82 10.15
C THR A 100 13.49 -3.35 9.82
N ILE A 101 12.32 -2.85 10.21
CA ILE A 101 12.03 -1.41 10.24
C ILE A 101 12.35 -0.88 11.65
N LYS A 102 13.28 0.06 11.73
CA LYS A 102 13.83 0.59 12.99
C LYS A 102 13.44 2.06 13.18
N ASN A 103 13.22 2.50 14.42
CA ASN A 103 13.04 3.92 14.78
C ASN A 103 11.84 4.60 14.11
N LEU A 104 10.78 3.86 13.79
CA LEU A 104 9.57 4.41 13.18
C LEU A 104 8.87 5.37 14.14
N ASN A 105 8.54 6.57 13.71
CA ASN A 105 7.78 7.54 14.50
C ASN A 105 6.41 7.78 13.87
N ILE A 106 5.35 7.56 14.64
CA ILE A 106 3.97 7.92 14.27
C ILE A 106 3.35 8.69 15.43
N ARG A 107 2.93 9.93 15.19
CA ARG A 107 2.33 10.82 16.19
C ARG A 107 1.06 11.45 15.64
N ARG A 108 -0.07 10.83 15.93
CA ARG A 108 -1.35 11.22 15.35
C ARG A 108 -2.27 11.81 16.41
N SER A 109 -3.06 12.79 16.00
CA SER A 109 -4.11 13.40 16.82
C SER A 109 -5.38 13.65 16.01
N ASP A 110 -5.27 13.53 14.69
CA ASP A 110 -6.23 13.83 13.64
C ASP A 110 -6.95 12.59 13.11
N ILE A 111 -6.45 11.39 13.42
CA ILE A 111 -7.01 10.11 12.97
C ILE A 111 -7.15 9.12 14.12
N SER A 112 -8.07 8.16 13.98
CA SER A 112 -8.39 7.20 15.03
C SER A 112 -7.38 6.06 15.19
N HIS A 113 -6.69 5.67 14.12
CA HIS A 113 -5.86 4.47 14.08
C HIS A 113 -4.47 4.80 13.57
N ALA A 114 -3.49 4.74 14.47
CA ALA A 114 -2.16 5.32 14.26
C ALA A 114 -1.02 4.29 14.19
N ASP A 115 -1.32 3.02 13.91
CA ASP A 115 -0.31 1.98 13.73
C ASP A 115 0.35 2.08 12.34
N LEU A 116 1.45 1.33 12.09
CA LEU A 116 2.06 1.28 10.76
C LEU A 116 1.01 0.96 9.69
N PHE A 117 0.16 -0.03 9.96
CA PHE A 117 -1.06 -0.29 9.19
C PHE A 117 -2.28 0.16 9.99
N GLY A 118 -2.97 1.20 9.51
CA GLY A 118 -4.21 1.67 10.13
C GLY A 118 -5.34 0.68 9.95
N TYR A 119 -5.56 0.22 8.71
CA TYR A 119 -6.63 -0.71 8.35
C TYR A 119 -6.16 -1.75 7.34
N VAL A 120 -6.43 -3.02 7.65
CA VAL A 120 -6.07 -4.18 6.83
C VAL A 120 -7.33 -4.96 6.49
N ALA A 121 -7.56 -5.19 5.20
CA ALA A 121 -8.71 -5.93 4.69
C ALA A 121 -8.52 -7.45 4.77
N GLN A 122 -9.61 -8.19 4.55
CA GLN A 122 -9.64 -9.64 4.69
C GLN A 122 -8.72 -10.39 3.72
N ASP A 123 -8.48 -9.82 2.55
CA ASP A 123 -7.63 -10.38 1.50
C ASP A 123 -6.14 -10.03 1.68
N ALA A 124 -5.80 -9.15 2.62
CA ALA A 124 -4.42 -8.74 2.84
C ALA A 124 -3.62 -9.77 3.66
N ILE A 125 -2.32 -9.81 3.38
CA ILE A 125 -1.34 -10.65 4.09
C ILE A 125 -0.18 -9.77 4.57
N ILE A 126 0.05 -9.72 5.87
CA ILE A 126 1.25 -9.10 6.46
C ILE A 126 2.02 -10.20 7.15
N GLU A 127 3.25 -10.43 6.70
CA GLU A 127 4.08 -11.51 7.20
C GLU A 127 5.52 -11.12 7.43
N ASN A 128 6.14 -11.84 8.37
CA ASN A 128 7.52 -11.70 8.81
C ASN A 128 7.92 -10.34 9.40
N LEU A 129 7.08 -9.31 9.25
CA LEU A 129 7.33 -7.92 9.67
C LEU A 129 7.92 -7.78 11.08
N ARG A 130 9.12 -7.23 11.14
CA ARG A 130 9.80 -6.82 12.37
C ARG A 130 9.85 -5.30 12.51
N LEU A 131 9.31 -4.80 13.62
CA LEU A 131 9.52 -3.43 14.09
C LEU A 131 10.47 -3.43 15.28
N GLU A 132 11.42 -2.51 15.29
CA GLU A 132 12.32 -2.25 16.43
C GLU A 132 12.35 -0.75 16.73
N ASP A 133 12.40 -0.40 18.02
CA ASP A 133 12.51 0.98 18.51
C ASP A 133 11.45 1.95 17.95
N GLN A 134 10.25 1.44 17.64
CA GLN A 134 9.14 2.27 17.17
C GLN A 134 8.52 3.12 18.30
N HIS A 135 8.16 4.35 17.95
CA HIS A 135 7.44 5.28 18.81
C HIS A 135 6.12 5.67 18.15
N VAL A 136 5.06 4.98 18.59
CA VAL A 136 3.70 5.20 18.09
C VAL A 136 2.84 5.80 19.20
N THR A 137 2.28 6.98 18.94
CA THR A 137 1.37 7.67 19.86
C THR A 137 0.15 8.20 19.11
N ASN A 138 -1.04 7.95 19.65
CA ASN A 138 -2.27 8.59 19.21
C ASN A 138 -2.89 9.37 20.38
N THR A 139 -3.08 10.68 20.21
CA THR A 139 -3.73 11.54 21.21
C THR A 139 -5.14 11.96 20.80
N ASN A 140 -5.68 11.37 19.73
CA ASN A 140 -7.07 11.61 19.32
C ASN A 140 -8.03 11.14 20.44
N THR A 141 -8.96 12.02 20.82
CA THR A 141 -9.93 11.78 21.90
C THR A 141 -11.29 11.30 21.38
N GLY A 142 -11.38 10.94 20.10
CA GLY A 142 -12.59 10.40 19.50
C GLY A 142 -12.95 9.04 20.07
N ASN A 143 -14.21 8.65 19.88
CA ASN A 143 -14.64 7.29 20.21
C ASN A 143 -14.00 6.33 19.20
N ASN A 144 -13.45 5.20 19.70
CA ASN A 144 -12.84 4.13 18.89
C ASN A 144 -11.44 4.46 18.32
N THR A 145 -10.51 4.88 19.17
CA THR A 145 -9.09 4.93 18.81
C THR A 145 -8.39 3.61 19.15
N ALA A 146 -7.51 3.14 18.29
CA ALA A 146 -6.66 1.98 18.55
C ALA A 146 -5.20 2.34 18.27
N THR A 147 -4.31 1.93 19.17
CA THR A 147 -2.87 2.15 19.04
C THR A 147 -2.12 0.99 19.66
N GLY A 148 -1.35 0.29 18.84
CA GLY A 148 -0.43 -0.77 19.24
C GLY A 148 0.96 -0.43 18.72
N SER A 149 1.21 -0.75 17.45
CA SER A 149 2.39 -0.35 16.67
C SER A 149 2.29 -0.87 15.24
N LEU A 150 1.75 -2.08 15.06
CA LEU A 150 1.83 -2.85 13.83
C LEU A 150 0.57 -2.73 12.98
N VAL A 151 -0.58 -3.15 13.49
CA VAL A 151 -1.88 -3.07 12.81
C VAL A 151 -2.96 -2.67 13.82
N ALA A 152 -3.68 -1.59 13.52
CA ALA A 152 -4.74 -1.10 14.42
C ALA A 152 -6.08 -1.82 14.21
N ILE A 153 -6.53 -2.00 12.96
CA ILE A 153 -7.73 -2.76 12.60
C ILE A 153 -7.35 -3.84 11.59
N ASN A 154 -7.51 -5.11 11.98
CA ASN A 154 -7.18 -6.26 11.15
C ASN A 154 -8.43 -7.08 10.79
N ALA A 155 -8.66 -7.29 9.50
CA ALA A 155 -9.55 -8.34 8.99
C ALA A 155 -8.79 -9.45 8.23
N GLY A 156 -7.50 -9.24 7.92
CA GLY A 156 -6.67 -10.12 7.11
C GLY A 156 -5.78 -11.05 7.93
N THR A 157 -4.72 -11.55 7.29
CA THR A 157 -3.77 -12.48 7.92
C THR A 157 -2.53 -11.74 8.40
N ILE A 158 -2.20 -11.89 9.68
CA ILE A 158 -0.95 -11.42 10.29
C ILE A 158 -0.22 -12.64 10.85
N ARG A 159 1.01 -12.89 10.41
CA ARG A 159 1.81 -14.05 10.86
C ARG A 159 3.29 -13.75 10.94
N TRP A 160 3.96 -14.37 11.91
CA TRP A 160 5.42 -14.26 12.13
C TRP A 160 5.94 -12.82 12.30
N CYS A 161 5.08 -11.92 12.75
CA CYS A 161 5.42 -10.53 13.00
C CYS A 161 5.91 -10.33 14.45
N SER A 162 6.79 -9.37 14.67
CA SER A 162 7.28 -9.02 16.02
C SER A 162 7.48 -7.53 16.19
N VAL A 163 7.33 -7.07 17.43
CA VAL A 163 7.55 -5.68 17.84
C VAL A 163 8.55 -5.70 19.00
N GLY A 164 9.76 -5.22 18.74
CA GLY A 164 10.84 -5.01 19.69
C GLY A 164 10.83 -3.61 20.29
N ARG A 165 11.53 -3.41 21.41
CA ARG A 165 11.57 -2.16 22.16
C ARG A 165 12.95 -1.87 22.72
#